data_AF-A0A7S0E406-F1
#
_entry.id   AF-A0A7S0E406-F1
#
_cell.length_a   1.000
_cell.length_b   1.000
_cell.length_c   1.000
_cell.angle_alpha   90.00
_cell.angle_beta   90.00
_cell.angle_gamma   90.00
#
_symmetry.space_group_name_H-M   'P 1'
#
loop_
_entity.id
_entity.type
_entity.pdbx_description
1 polymer ?
#
loop_
_entity_poly.entity_id
_entity_poly.type
_entity_poly.pdbx_seq_one_letter_code
_entity_poly.pdbx_strand_id
1 'polypeptide(L)'
;FDIQLPPEYPDMPPRVHYHAHGDRLNPNLYENGKVCLSLLGTWSGTSVESWDPKKSNILQVLVSIQGLILVPEPFYNEPSYEQYRGTAEGVRASKQYNESALLLTLQSILISCKNSPPHFKKLARVHYKEVRARLLERCVLKLQEARAESA
;
A
#
# COMPACT_ATOMS: atom_id res chain seq x y z
N PHE A 1 2.49 -2.05 -9.25
CA PHE A 1 1.63 -1.00 -9.81
C PHE A 1 1.93 -0.87 -11.28
N ASP A 2 0.90 -0.66 -12.10
CA ASP A 2 1.06 -0.21 -13.48
C ASP A 2 0.68 1.27 -13.55
N ILE A 3 1.42 2.03 -14.36
CA ILE A 3 1.18 3.45 -14.57
C ILE A 3 1.05 3.67 -16.07
N GLN A 4 -0.11 4.16 -16.49
CA GLN A 4 -0.39 4.50 -17.88
C GLN A 4 -0.57 6.00 -18.01
N LEU A 5 0.17 6.62 -18.93
CA LEU A 5 -0.05 8.01 -19.32
C LEU A 5 -1.12 8.02 -20.42
N PRO A 6 -2.32 8.58 -20.17
CA PRO A 6 -3.35 8.65 -21.19
C PRO A 6 -2.97 9.69 -22.28
N PRO A 7 -3.62 9.68 -23.46
CA PRO A 7 -3.38 10.66 -24.52
C PRO A 7 -3.56 12.12 -24.08
N GLU A 8 -4.39 12.35 -23.08
CA GLU A 8 -4.67 13.67 -22.50
C GLU A 8 -3.63 14.09 -21.45
N TYR A 9 -2.58 13.31 -21.18
CA TYR A 9 -1.52 13.71 -20.27
C TYR A 9 -0.71 14.88 -20.86
N PRO A 10 -0.41 15.95 -20.08
CA PRO A 10 -0.59 16.10 -18.64
C PRO A 10 -1.89 16.79 -18.21
N ASP A 11 -2.81 17.12 -19.11
CA ASP A 11 -4.09 17.76 -18.74
C ASP A 11 -4.95 16.85 -17.84
N MET A 12 -4.80 15.53 -17.98
CA MET A 12 -5.35 14.52 -17.06
C MET A 12 -4.25 13.76 -16.30
N PRO A 13 -4.51 13.29 -15.07
CA PRO A 13 -3.55 12.51 -14.29
C PRO A 13 -3.23 11.16 -14.94
N PRO A 14 -2.11 10.52 -14.58
CA PRO A 14 -1.82 9.15 -14.97
C PRO A 14 -2.86 8.18 -14.40
N ARG A 15 -3.15 7.10 -15.11
CA ARG A 15 -3.95 5.99 -14.59
C ARG A 15 -3.03 5.03 -13.84
N VAL A 16 -3.34 4.73 -12.58
CA VAL A 16 -2.55 3.83 -11.74
C VAL A 16 -3.38 2.61 -11.36
N HIS A 17 -2.81 1.43 -11.57
CA HIS A 17 -3.41 0.15 -11.19
C HIS A 17 -2.54 -0.56 -10.15
N TYR A 18 -3.16 -1.00 -9.05
CA TYR A 18 -2.53 -1.82 -8.03
C TYR A 18 -2.76 -3.31 -8.30
N HIS A 19 -1.70 -4.11 -8.22
CA HIS A 19 -1.82 -5.56 -8.34
C HIS A 19 -2.14 -6.15 -6.97
N ALA A 20 -3.43 -6.31 -6.68
CA ALA A 20 -3.92 -6.70 -5.35
C ALA A 20 -3.60 -8.16 -4.96
N HIS A 21 -3.28 -9.01 -5.94
CA HIS A 21 -2.99 -10.43 -5.72
C HIS A 21 -4.09 -11.19 -4.95
N GLY A 22 -5.33 -10.69 -5.03
CA GLY A 22 -6.54 -11.35 -4.53
C GLY A 22 -7.17 -10.74 -3.28
N ASP A 23 -6.58 -9.72 -2.65
CA ASP A 23 -7.11 -9.15 -1.41
C ASP A 23 -6.80 -7.65 -1.21
N ARG A 24 -7.56 -6.98 -0.33
CA ARG A 24 -7.50 -5.53 -0.05
C ARG A 24 -6.47 -5.23 1.05
N LEU A 25 -5.25 -4.87 0.65
CA LEU A 25 -4.15 -4.55 1.59
C LEU A 25 -4.36 -3.23 2.37
N ASN A 26 -5.06 -2.26 1.79
CA ASN A 26 -5.23 -0.93 2.36
C ASN A 26 -6.59 -0.35 1.96
N PRO A 27 -7.23 0.53 2.76
CA PRO A 27 -8.48 1.15 2.38
C PRO A 27 -8.44 1.88 1.02
N ASN A 28 -7.29 2.43 0.64
CA ASN A 28 -7.08 3.10 -0.64
C ASN A 28 -6.57 2.18 -1.77
N LEU A 29 -6.38 0.87 -1.53
CA LEU A 29 -5.90 -0.11 -2.51
C LEU A 29 -6.93 -1.23 -2.67
N TYR A 30 -7.79 -1.11 -3.67
CA TYR A 30 -8.92 -2.01 -3.89
C TYR A 30 -8.48 -3.32 -4.55
N GLU A 31 -9.25 -4.39 -4.33
CA GLU A 31 -9.03 -5.72 -4.93
C GLU A 31 -9.04 -5.70 -6.46
N ASN A 32 -9.88 -4.84 -7.06
CA ASN A 32 -9.92 -4.62 -8.50
C ASN A 32 -8.76 -3.75 -9.04
N GLY A 33 -7.82 -3.39 -8.16
CA GLY A 33 -6.64 -2.60 -8.45
C GLY A 33 -6.87 -1.09 -8.53
N LYS A 34 -8.05 -0.57 -8.20
CA LYS A 34 -8.26 0.87 -8.05
C LYS A 34 -7.38 1.41 -6.91
N VAL A 35 -6.66 2.50 -7.20
CA VAL A 35 -5.89 3.28 -6.23
C VAL A 35 -6.63 4.57 -5.93
N CYS A 36 -6.96 4.80 -4.67
CA CYS A 36 -7.58 6.04 -4.21
C CYS A 36 -6.52 7.06 -3.79
N LEU A 37 -6.37 8.12 -4.57
CA LEU A 37 -5.48 9.23 -4.29
C LEU A 37 -6.03 10.50 -4.94
N SER A 38 -6.03 11.62 -4.23
CA SER A 38 -6.55 12.90 -4.73
C SER A 38 -5.82 13.37 -5.99
N LEU A 39 -4.50 13.19 -6.05
CA LEU A 39 -3.67 13.43 -7.24
C LEU A 39 -4.08 12.60 -8.47
N LEU A 40 -4.82 11.51 -8.29
CA LEU A 40 -5.34 10.67 -9.37
C LEU A 40 -6.82 10.96 -9.69
N GLY A 41 -7.44 11.91 -8.99
CA GLY A 41 -8.87 12.20 -9.10
C GLY A 41 -9.77 11.08 -8.58
N THR A 42 -9.24 10.13 -7.82
CA THR A 42 -9.97 8.95 -7.32
C THR A 42 -10.30 9.02 -5.83
N TRP A 43 -9.93 10.13 -5.17
CA TRP A 43 -10.23 10.44 -3.78
C TRP A 43 -10.53 11.92 -3.62
N SER A 44 -11.27 12.29 -2.56
CA SER A 44 -11.50 13.68 -2.23
C SER A 44 -10.19 14.37 -1.82
N GLY A 45 -10.03 15.60 -2.25
CA GLY A 45 -8.91 16.46 -1.88
C GLY A 45 -9.26 17.92 -2.15
N THR A 46 -8.50 18.82 -1.55
CA THR A 46 -8.54 20.24 -1.86
C THR A 46 -7.92 20.53 -3.23
N SER A 47 -8.10 21.76 -3.73
CA SER A 47 -7.56 22.17 -5.03
C SER A 47 -6.04 22.01 -5.13
N VAL A 48 -5.31 22.15 -4.01
CA VAL A 48 -3.85 21.99 -3.94
C VAL A 48 -3.40 20.53 -3.86
N GLU A 49 -4.28 19.62 -3.46
CA GLU A 49 -4.02 18.17 -3.38
C GLU A 49 -4.43 17.43 -4.66
N SER A 50 -5.16 18.12 -5.55
CA SER A 50 -5.63 17.59 -6.82
C SER A 50 -4.55 17.71 -7.90
N TRP A 51 -4.68 16.94 -8.98
CA TRP A 51 -3.76 17.01 -10.12
C TRP A 51 -3.74 18.41 -10.76
N ASP A 52 -2.57 19.01 -10.87
CA ASP A 52 -2.33 20.26 -11.60
C ASP A 52 -1.40 19.97 -12.79
N PRO A 53 -1.87 20.07 -14.05
CA PRO A 53 -1.08 19.80 -15.25
C PRO A 53 0.25 20.57 -15.34
N LYS A 54 0.37 21.71 -14.65
CA LYS A 54 1.54 22.58 -14.68
C LYS A 54 2.54 22.29 -13.55
N LYS A 55 2.13 21.58 -12.50
CA LYS A 55 2.94 21.38 -11.29
C LYS A 55 3.10 19.92 -10.90
N SER A 56 2.11 19.09 -11.21
CA SER A 56 2.07 17.70 -10.81
C SER A 56 2.93 16.80 -11.70
N ASN A 57 3.45 15.72 -11.12
CA ASN A 57 4.28 14.76 -11.85
C ASN A 57 4.17 13.35 -11.25
N ILE A 58 4.73 12.37 -11.98
CA ILE A 58 4.69 10.95 -11.56
C ILE A 58 5.45 10.74 -10.25
N LEU A 59 6.52 11.48 -9.99
CA LEU A 59 7.27 11.37 -8.74
C LEU A 59 6.39 11.72 -7.53
N GLN A 60 5.59 12.80 -7.62
CA GLN A 60 4.63 13.15 -6.56
C GLN A 60 3.62 12.03 -6.34
N VAL A 61 3.09 11.41 -7.40
CA VAL A 61 2.19 10.25 -7.26
C VAL A 61 2.87 9.10 -6.51
N LEU A 62 4.11 8.75 -6.86
CA LEU A 62 4.86 7.68 -6.22
C LEU A 62 5.18 7.98 -4.74
N VAL A 63 5.54 9.23 -4.43
CA VAL A 63 5.82 9.68 -3.06
C VAL A 63 4.52 9.70 -2.24
N SER A 64 3.41 10.13 -2.82
CA SER A 64 2.11 10.10 -2.14
C SER A 64 1.64 8.68 -1.85
N ILE A 65 1.85 7.71 -2.75
CA ILE A 65 1.59 6.30 -2.45
C ILE A 65 2.42 5.84 -1.25
N GLN A 66 3.70 6.19 -1.19
CA GLN A 66 4.57 5.82 -0.06
C GLN A 66 4.19 6.52 1.25
N GLY A 67 3.85 7.80 1.19
CA GLY A 67 3.64 8.63 2.38
C GLY A 67 2.21 8.62 2.93
N LEU A 68 1.21 8.35 2.09
CA LEU A 68 -0.21 8.43 2.47
C LEU A 68 -0.91 7.08 2.47
N ILE A 69 -0.47 6.13 1.63
CA ILE A 69 -1.13 4.82 1.50
C ILE A 69 -0.33 3.75 2.26
N LEU A 70 0.96 3.60 1.98
CA LEU A 70 1.81 2.55 2.59
C LEU A 70 2.34 2.97 3.96
N VAL A 71 1.44 3.28 4.88
CA VAL A 71 1.71 3.84 6.22
C VAL A 71 1.70 2.77 7.33
N PRO A 72 2.23 3.07 8.54
CA PRO A 72 2.25 2.10 9.65
C PRO A 72 0.89 1.69 10.21
N GLU A 73 -0.14 2.53 10.06
CA GLU A 73 -1.49 2.27 10.59
C GLU A 73 -2.58 2.49 9.50
N PRO A 74 -2.60 1.64 8.46
CA PRO A 74 -3.51 1.77 7.32
C PRO A 74 -5.00 1.68 7.68
N PHE A 75 -5.36 1.16 8.84
CA PHE A 75 -6.75 1.17 9.35
C PHE A 75 -7.37 2.58 9.32
N TYR A 76 -6.59 3.60 9.68
CA TYR A 76 -7.07 4.98 9.74
C TYR A 76 -7.18 5.66 8.38
N ASN A 77 -6.76 5.01 7.30
CA ASN A 77 -7.00 5.51 5.94
C ASN A 77 -8.47 5.33 5.50
N GLU A 78 -9.27 4.56 6.24
CA GLU A 78 -10.70 4.44 5.99
C GLU A 78 -11.41 5.75 6.43
N PRO A 79 -12.26 6.34 5.58
CA PRO A 79 -13.10 7.48 5.92
C PRO A 79 -13.73 7.38 7.30
N SER A 80 -13.63 8.48 8.04
CA SER A 80 -14.19 8.63 9.39
C SER A 80 -13.52 7.78 10.47
N TYR A 81 -12.48 7.00 10.19
CA TYR A 81 -11.85 6.17 11.23
C TYR A 81 -10.85 6.93 12.09
N GLU A 82 -10.41 8.10 11.65
CA GLU A 82 -9.51 9.00 12.41
C GLU A 82 -10.08 9.35 13.79
N GLN A 83 -11.41 9.41 13.94
CA GLN A 83 -12.06 9.67 15.23
C GLN A 83 -11.79 8.60 16.30
N TYR A 84 -11.40 7.39 15.88
CA TYR A 84 -11.06 6.29 16.81
C TYR A 84 -9.60 6.36 17.27
N ARG A 85 -8.78 7.25 16.70
CA ARG A 85 -7.35 7.36 17.05
C ARG A 85 -7.20 7.70 18.53
N GLY A 86 -6.34 6.96 19.23
CA GLY A 86 -6.10 7.12 20.66
C GLY A 86 -7.15 6.46 21.57
N THR A 87 -8.25 5.93 21.02
CA THR A 87 -9.21 5.14 21.80
C THR A 87 -8.72 3.68 21.92
N ALA A 88 -9.10 2.99 23.01
CA ALA A 88 -8.74 1.58 23.20
C ALA A 88 -9.30 0.68 22.08
N GLU A 89 -10.48 1.03 21.55
CA GLU A 89 -11.10 0.33 20.42
C GLU A 89 -10.29 0.54 19.13
N GLY A 90 -9.96 1.79 18.79
CA GLY A 90 -9.19 2.09 17.59
C GLY A 90 -7.79 1.48 17.61
N VAL A 91 -7.11 1.49 18.76
CA VAL A 91 -5.80 0.83 18.92
C VAL A 91 -5.92 -0.67 18.67
N ARG A 92 -6.95 -1.32 19.20
CA ARG A 92 -7.19 -2.75 18.99
C ARG A 92 -7.50 -3.07 17.52
N ALA A 93 -8.38 -2.29 16.89
CA ALA A 93 -8.77 -2.48 15.49
C ALA A 93 -7.59 -2.24 14.52
N SER A 94 -6.81 -1.17 14.75
CA SER A 94 -5.58 -0.88 14.00
C SER A 94 -4.57 -2.03 14.09
N LYS A 95 -4.38 -2.59 15.30
CA LYS A 95 -3.50 -3.75 15.50
C LYS A 95 -3.96 -4.98 14.70
N GLN A 96 -5.24 -5.33 14.78
CA GLN A 96 -5.81 -6.47 14.03
C GLN A 96 -5.71 -6.27 12.52
N TYR A 97 -5.94 -5.04 12.05
CA TYR A 97 -5.76 -4.69 10.64
C TYR A 97 -4.30 -4.91 10.21
N ASN A 98 -3.34 -4.46 11.01
CA ASN A 98 -1.91 -4.62 10.73
C ASN A 98 -1.46 -6.08 10.68
N GLU A 99 -1.99 -6.93 11.55
CA GLU A 99 -1.73 -8.37 11.52
C GLU A 99 -2.22 -8.99 10.22
N SER A 100 -3.42 -8.61 9.78
CA SER A 100 -4.00 -9.07 8.51
C SER A 100 -3.21 -8.56 7.31
N ALA A 101 -2.89 -7.26 7.29
CA ALA A 101 -2.09 -6.62 6.24
C ALA A 101 -0.68 -7.23 6.14
N LEU A 102 -0.07 -7.66 7.26
CA LEU A 102 1.21 -8.37 7.25
C LEU A 102 1.09 -9.71 6.50
N LEU A 103 0.07 -10.51 6.79
CA LEU A 103 -0.14 -11.81 6.11
C LEU A 103 -0.34 -11.62 4.60
N LEU A 104 -1.18 -10.65 4.22
CA LEU A 104 -1.39 -10.28 2.82
C LEU A 104 -0.11 -9.79 2.13
N THR A 105 0.71 -9.02 2.84
CA THR A 105 2.01 -8.56 2.35
C THR A 105 2.96 -9.75 2.11
N LEU A 106 3.01 -10.72 3.03
CA LEU A 106 3.83 -11.92 2.86
C LEU A 106 3.36 -12.77 1.67
N GLN A 107 2.05 -12.93 1.49
CA GLN A 107 1.48 -13.60 0.32
C GLN A 107 1.85 -12.87 -0.98
N SER A 108 1.70 -11.54 -1.01
CA SER A 108 2.08 -10.70 -2.14
C SER A 108 3.57 -10.82 -2.48
N ILE A 109 4.45 -10.85 -1.46
CA ILE A 109 5.90 -11.08 -1.66
C ILE A 109 6.15 -12.46 -2.30
N LEU A 110 5.50 -13.52 -1.85
CA LEU A 110 5.67 -14.87 -2.42
C LEU A 110 5.22 -14.92 -3.88
N ILE A 111 4.11 -14.26 -4.22
CA ILE A 111 3.60 -14.18 -5.60
C ILE A 111 4.56 -13.35 -6.45
N SER A 112 4.97 -12.18 -5.97
CA SER A 112 5.94 -11.29 -6.65
C SER A 112 7.27 -12.00 -6.91
N CYS A 113 7.80 -12.76 -5.94
CA CYS A 113 9.02 -13.56 -6.11
C CYS A 113 8.92 -14.56 -7.28
N LYS A 114 7.76 -15.20 -7.45
CA LYS A 114 7.52 -16.21 -8.48
C LYS A 114 7.19 -15.58 -9.84
N ASN A 115 6.38 -14.52 -9.83
CA ASN A 115 5.71 -13.96 -11.00
C ASN A 115 6.12 -12.50 -11.27
N SER A 116 7.33 -12.11 -10.90
CA SER A 116 7.85 -10.76 -11.18
C SER A 116 7.77 -10.43 -12.67
N PRO A 117 7.32 -9.23 -13.07
CA PRO A 117 7.35 -8.80 -14.46
C PRO A 117 8.79 -8.89 -15.02
N PRO A 118 8.97 -9.19 -16.33
CA PRO A 118 10.29 -9.39 -16.92
C PRO A 118 11.30 -8.28 -16.60
N HIS A 119 10.87 -7.03 -16.67
CA HIS A 119 11.70 -5.85 -16.39
C HIS A 119 12.09 -5.71 -14.90
N PHE A 120 11.32 -6.28 -13.98
CA PHE A 120 11.58 -6.23 -12.54
C PHE A 120 12.20 -7.51 -11.98
N LYS A 121 12.27 -8.59 -12.74
CA LYS A 121 12.73 -9.91 -12.27
C LYS A 121 14.12 -9.87 -11.62
N LYS A 122 15.07 -9.15 -12.22
CA LYS A 122 16.43 -8.99 -11.65
C LYS A 122 16.38 -8.20 -10.34
N LEU A 123 15.66 -7.07 -10.33
CA LEU A 123 15.53 -6.21 -9.16
C LEU A 123 14.88 -6.96 -7.98
N ALA A 124 13.74 -7.60 -8.22
CA ALA A 124 13.02 -8.38 -7.22
C ALA A 124 13.92 -9.48 -6.63
N ARG A 125 14.63 -10.23 -7.48
CA ARG A 125 15.55 -11.28 -7.02
C ARG A 125 16.66 -10.73 -6.12
N VAL A 126 17.29 -9.61 -6.50
CA VAL A 126 18.34 -8.98 -5.70
C VAL A 126 17.77 -8.48 -4.37
N HIS A 127 16.69 -7.71 -4.43
CA HIS A 127 16.03 -7.15 -3.25
C HIS A 127 15.64 -8.25 -2.24
N TYR A 128 14.90 -9.27 -2.67
CA TYR A 128 14.47 -10.34 -1.76
C TYR A 128 15.64 -11.19 -1.26
N LYS A 129 16.72 -11.34 -2.04
CA LYS A 129 17.95 -11.99 -1.54
C LYS A 129 18.58 -11.19 -0.39
N GLU A 130 18.58 -9.87 -0.47
CA GLU A 130 19.14 -8.97 0.54
C GLU A 130 18.26 -8.91 1.80
N VAL A 131 16.93 -8.83 1.64
CA VAL A 131 16.03 -8.61 2.77
C VAL A 131 15.50 -9.89 3.43
N ARG A 132 15.71 -11.08 2.84
CA ARG A 132 15.13 -12.35 3.34
C ARG A 132 15.38 -12.63 4.82
N ALA A 133 16.59 -12.35 5.32
CA ALA A 133 16.94 -12.64 6.71
C ALA A 133 16.11 -11.77 7.66
N ARG A 134 16.04 -10.47 7.37
CA ARG A 134 15.22 -9.50 8.11
C ARG A 134 13.72 -9.81 8.02
N LEU A 135 13.23 -10.28 6.86
CA LEU A 135 11.84 -10.69 6.71
C LEU A 135 11.51 -11.92 7.56
N LEU A 136 12.37 -12.94 7.55
CA LEU A 136 12.20 -14.14 8.37
C LEU A 136 12.23 -13.82 9.86
N GLU A 137 13.19 -13.01 10.30
CA GLU A 137 13.27 -12.55 11.69
C GLU A 137 11.98 -11.85 12.14
N ARG A 138 11.45 -10.93 11.32
CA ARG A 138 10.17 -10.26 11.60
C ARG A 138 9.00 -11.24 11.69
N CYS A 139 8.95 -12.26 10.82
CA CYS A 139 7.91 -13.29 10.89
C CYS A 139 8.00 -14.11 12.17
N VAL A 140 9.22 -14.49 12.59
CA VAL A 140 9.45 -15.24 13.83
C VAL A 140 9.01 -14.41 15.05
N LEU A 141 9.41 -13.14 15.11
CA LEU A 141 9.00 -12.23 16.20
C LEU A 141 7.48 -12.11 16.27
N LYS A 142 6.81 -11.91 15.12
CA LYS A 142 5.34 -11.81 15.07
C LYS A 142 4.64 -13.11 15.50
N LEU A 143 5.19 -14.27 15.16
CA LEU A 143 4.67 -15.56 15.63
C LEU A 143 4.86 -15.75 17.15
N GLN A 144 5.94 -15.24 17.72
CA GLN A 144 6.18 -15.29 19.16
C GLN A 144 5.20 -14.36 19.91
N GLU A 145 4.99 -13.14 19.41
CA GLU A 145 4.01 -12.19 19.94
C GLU A 145 2.60 -12.81 19.94
N ALA A 146 2.15 -13.37 18.80
CA ALA A 146 0.84 -14.01 18.69
C ALA A 146 0.65 -15.20 19.66
N ARG A 147 1.72 -15.99 19.89
CA ARG A 147 1.68 -17.10 20.86
C ARG A 147 1.58 -16.62 22.30
N ALA A 148 2.28 -15.54 22.64
CA ALA A 148 2.24 -14.96 23.99
C ALA A 148 0.87 -14.35 24.31
N GLU A 149 0.16 -13.83 23.31
CA GLU A 149 -1.21 -13.30 23.48
C GLU A 149 -2.29 -14.39 23.58
N SER A 150 -1.96 -15.62 23.17
CA SER A 150 -2.88 -16.77 23.21
C SER A 150 -2.69 -17.67 24.43
N ALA A 151 -1.70 -17.36 25.29
CA ALA A 151 -1.34 -18.12 26.50
C ALA A 151 -1.85 -17.42 27.76
#